data_AF-A0A519E7M9-F1
#
_entry.id   AF-A0A519E7M9-F1
#
_cell.length_a   1.000
_cell.length_b   1.000
_cell.length_c   1.000
_cell.angle_alpha   90.00
_cell.angle_beta   90.00
_cell.angle_gamma   90.00
#
_symmetry.space_group_name_H-M   'P 1'
#
loop_
_entity.id
_entity.type
_entity.pdbx_description
1 polymer ?
#
loop_
_entity_poly.entity_id
_entity_poly.type
_entity_poly.pdbx_seq_one_letter_code
_entity_poly.pdbx_strand_id
1 'polypeptide(L)'
;MEIAIFRALKGAGVSEADARSAAEAIQHGVRTEVRDSTRDMATKADLADLRGDLVHRMSDLQRFVVASVFGSSGMLAVMITVFNYLR
;
A
#
# COMPACT_ATOMS: atom_id res chain seq x y z
N MET A 1 19.12 17.43 17.19
CA MET A 1 20.29 16.69 16.67
C MET A 1 21.45 17.62 16.35
N GLU A 2 21.25 18.68 15.57
CA GLU A 2 22.31 19.65 15.17
C GLU A 2 23.19 20.12 16.33
N ILE A 3 22.60 20.55 17.45
CA ILE A 3 23.32 21.05 18.62
C ILE A 3 24.18 19.95 19.28
N ALA A 4 23.75 18.68 19.23
CA ALA A 4 24.48 17.57 19.84
C ALA A 4 25.71 17.17 19.00
N ILE A 5 25.55 17.10 17.68
CA ILE A 5 26.65 16.82 16.73
C ILE A 5 27.66 17.95 16.74
N PHE A 6 27.19 19.21 16.71
CA PHE A 6 28.04 20.39 16.80
C PHE A 6 28.84 20.43 18.12
N ARG A 7 28.20 20.13 19.26
CA ARG A 7 28.91 20.04 20.55
C ARG A 7 29.92 18.91 20.60
N ALA A 8 29.62 17.74 20.00
CA ALA A 8 30.56 16.63 19.90
C ALA A 8 31.79 16.99 19.03
N LEU A 9 31.58 17.68 17.91
CA LEU A 9 32.66 18.14 17.02
C LEU A 9 33.53 19.22 17.70
N LYS A 10 32.92 20.17 18.41
CA LYS A 10 33.66 21.14 19.24
C LYS A 10 34.45 20.45 20.36
N GLY A 11 33.87 19.42 20.99
CA GLY A 11 34.55 18.61 22.01
C GLY A 11 35.73 17.80 21.47
N ALA A 12 35.73 17.48 20.16
CA ALA A 12 36.83 16.83 19.44
C ALA A 12 37.91 17.81 18.94
N GLY A 13 37.80 19.10 19.24
CA GLY A 13 38.79 20.11 18.84
C GLY A 13 38.62 20.65 17.42
N VAL A 14 37.49 20.36 16.76
CA VAL A 14 37.19 20.86 15.41
C VAL A 14 36.85 22.36 15.47
N SER A 15 37.30 23.11 14.46
CA SER A 15 37.00 24.54 14.34
C SER A 15 35.49 24.77 14.27
N GLU A 16 35.03 25.93 14.72
CA GLU A 16 33.58 26.21 14.78
C GLU A 16 32.92 26.27 13.40
N ALA A 17 33.65 26.76 12.41
CA ALA A 17 33.22 26.79 11.02
C ALA A 17 33.07 25.37 10.46
N ASP A 18 34.06 24.50 10.69
CA ASP A 18 34.05 23.12 10.21
C ASP A 18 33.00 22.27 10.95
N ALA A 19 32.82 22.51 12.25
CA ALA A 19 31.81 21.81 13.04
C ALA A 19 30.38 22.15 12.60
N ARG A 20 30.12 23.41 12.23
CA ARG A 20 28.83 23.84 11.71
C ARG A 20 28.58 23.27 10.31
N SER A 21 29.58 23.35 9.43
CA SER A 21 29.49 22.78 8.07
C SER A 21 29.24 21.27 8.10
N ALA A 22 29.93 20.52 8.97
CA ALA A 22 29.73 19.09 9.12
C ALA A 22 28.35 18.74 9.69
N ALA A 23 27.86 19.50 10.67
CA ALA A 23 26.51 19.30 11.22
C ALA A 23 25.42 19.54 10.17
N GLU A 24 25.55 20.58 9.35
CA GLU A 24 24.64 20.88 8.24
C GLU A 24 24.68 19.79 7.16
N ALA A 25 25.87 19.34 6.77
CA ALA A 25 26.04 18.26 5.79
C ALA A 25 25.40 16.95 6.26
N ILE A 26 25.60 16.57 7.53
CA ILE A 26 24.99 15.37 8.13
C ILE A 26 23.47 15.53 8.19
N GLN A 27 22.97 16.69 8.63
CA GLN A 27 21.52 16.94 8.69
C GLN A 27 20.88 16.85 7.30
N HIS A 28 21.55 17.38 6.28
CA HIS A 28 21.07 17.30 4.91
C HIS A 28 21.08 15.86 4.39
N GLY A 29 22.17 15.11 4.60
CA GLY A 29 22.26 13.71 4.20
C GLY A 29 21.18 12.84 4.84
N VAL A 30 21.01 12.96 6.16
CA VAL A 30 19.97 12.23 6.92
C VAL A 30 18.57 12.59 6.41
N ARG A 31 18.30 13.87 6.11
CA ARG A 31 16.99 14.28 5.59
C ARG A 31 16.71 13.69 4.20
N THR A 32 17.71 13.67 3.33
CA THR A 32 17.60 13.09 1.99
C THR A 32 17.32 11.60 2.09
N GLU A 33 18.09 10.88 2.90
CA GLU A 33 17.95 9.43 3.05
C GLU A 33 16.64 9.01 3.72
N VAL A 34 16.17 9.78 4.71
CA VAL A 34 14.83 9.56 5.29
C VAL A 34 13.74 9.79 4.25
N ARG A 35 13.87 10.81 3.39
CA ARG A 35 12.88 11.08 2.32
C ARG A 35 12.86 9.96 1.28
N ASP A 36 14.02 9.50 0.86
CA ASP A 36 14.14 8.43 -0.13
C ASP A 36 13.65 7.10 0.47
N SER A 37 14.03 6.79 1.71
CA SER A 37 13.52 5.62 2.42
C SER A 37 12.00 5.67 2.63
N THR A 38 11.43 6.85 2.92
CA THR A 38 9.97 7.02 3.01
C THR A 38 9.27 6.82 1.67
N ARG A 39 9.94 7.11 0.55
CA ARG A 39 9.40 6.94 -0.81
C ARG A 39 9.30 5.46 -1.20
N ASP A 40 10.23 4.63 -0.73
CA ASP A 40 10.25 3.19 -1.01
C ASP A 40 9.36 2.38 -0.05
N MET A 41 8.82 3.01 1.00
CA MET A 41 7.82 2.37 1.87
C MET A 41 6.43 2.51 1.25
N ALA A 42 5.78 1.37 1.00
CA ALA A 42 4.35 1.34 0.65
C ALA A 42 3.57 2.15 1.68
N THR A 43 2.96 3.24 1.22
CA THR A 43 2.27 4.16 2.12
C THR A 43 0.94 3.55 2.55
N LYS A 44 0.36 4.06 3.64
CA LYS A 44 -0.98 3.63 4.10
C LYS A 44 -2.06 3.81 3.01
N ALA A 45 -1.84 4.74 2.08
CA ALA A 45 -2.73 4.97 0.94
C ALA A 45 -2.64 3.80 -0.06
N ASP A 46 -1.44 3.36 -0.43
CA ASP A 46 -1.24 2.22 -1.35
C ASP A 46 -1.87 0.92 -0.81
N LEU A 47 -1.78 0.71 0.51
CA LEU A 47 -2.43 -0.41 1.20
C LEU A 47 -3.96 -0.30 1.23
N ALA A 48 -4.50 0.93 1.31
CA ALA A 48 -5.95 1.15 1.28
C ALA A 48 -6.51 0.90 -0.13
N ASP A 49 -5.81 1.34 -1.17
CA ASP A 49 -6.19 1.13 -2.56
C ASP A 49 -6.14 -0.36 -2.92
N LEU A 50 -5.07 -1.08 -2.52
CA LEU A 50 -4.98 -2.54 -2.67
C LEU A 50 -6.14 -3.27 -1.99
N ARG A 51 -6.57 -2.83 -0.80
CA ARG A 51 -7.70 -3.41 -0.09
C ARG A 51 -9.01 -3.12 -0.81
N GLY A 52 -9.19 -1.91 -1.33
CA GLY A 52 -10.36 -1.52 -2.13
C GLY A 52 -10.52 -2.40 -3.37
N ASP A 53 -9.44 -2.54 -4.14
CA ASP A 53 -9.40 -3.38 -5.34
C ASP A 53 -9.69 -4.85 -5.04
N LEU A 54 -9.14 -5.38 -3.95
CA LEU A 54 -9.40 -6.75 -3.52
C LEU A 54 -10.88 -6.97 -3.19
N VAL A 55 -11.49 -6.05 -2.43
CA VAL A 55 -12.92 -6.13 -2.06
C VAL A 55 -13.81 -6.03 -3.30
N HIS A 56 -13.46 -5.16 -4.25
CA HIS A 56 -14.22 -5.03 -5.49
C HIS A 56 -14.19 -6.33 -6.31
N ARG A 57 -13.00 -6.91 -6.50
CA ARG A 57 -12.84 -8.19 -7.22
C ARG A 57 -13.56 -9.34 -6.53
N MET A 58 -13.54 -9.40 -5.20
CA MET A 58 -14.29 -10.41 -4.44
C MET A 58 -15.81 -10.26 -4.63
N SER A 59 -16.33 -9.04 -4.64
CA SER A 59 -17.74 -8.75 -4.89
C SER A 59 -18.19 -9.19 -6.29
N ASP A 60 -17.37 -8.92 -7.31
CA ASP A 60 -17.67 -9.31 -8.69
C ASP A 60 -17.66 -10.84 -8.87
N LEU A 61 -16.70 -11.52 -8.24
CA LEU A 61 -16.66 -12.98 -8.22
C LEU A 61 -17.89 -13.56 -7.52
N GLN A 62 -18.30 -12.99 -6.39
CA GLN A 62 -19.52 -13.42 -5.70
C GLN A 62 -20.76 -13.23 -6.57
N ARG A 63 -20.92 -12.08 -7.22
CA ARG A 63 -22.04 -11.83 -8.14
C ARG A 63 -22.07 -12.84 -9.28
N PHE A 64 -20.92 -13.14 -9.88
CA PHE A 64 -20.83 -14.11 -10.96
C PHE A 64 -21.21 -15.53 -10.49
N VAL A 65 -20.67 -15.96 -9.35
CA VAL A 65 -20.99 -17.28 -8.76
C VAL A 65 -22.48 -17.38 -8.45
N VAL A 66 -23.05 -16.39 -7.78
CA VAL A 66 -24.48 -16.34 -7.44
C VAL A 66 -25.33 -16.40 -8.72
N ALA A 67 -25.03 -15.56 -9.71
CA ALA A 67 -25.74 -15.55 -10.98
C ALA A 67 -25.65 -16.90 -11.71
N SER A 68 -24.48 -17.57 -11.68
CA SER A 68 -24.27 -18.87 -12.31
C SER A 68 -25.11 -19.98 -11.67
N VAL A 69 -25.21 -20.00 -10.33
CA VAL A 69 -25.97 -21.01 -9.57
C VAL A 69 -27.47 -20.83 -9.80
N PHE A 70 -27.96 -19.59 -9.73
CA PHE A 70 -29.37 -19.31 -9.99
C PHE A 70 -29.72 -19.52 -11.48
N GLY A 71 -28.82 -19.17 -12.40
CA GLY A 71 -28.97 -19.41 -13.83
C GLY A 71 -29.08 -20.90 -14.16
N SER A 72 -28.17 -21.73 -13.62
CA SER A 72 -28.18 -23.18 -13.87
C SER A 72 -29.42 -23.84 -13.29
N SER A 73 -29.84 -23.43 -12.08
CA SER A 73 -31.04 -23.97 -11.43
C SER A 73 -32.32 -23.58 -12.18
N GLY A 74 -32.41 -22.33 -12.65
CA GLY A 74 -33.52 -21.86 -13.48
C GLY A 74 -33.58 -22.61 -14.81
N MET A 75 -32.44 -22.81 -15.48
CA MET A 75 -32.38 -23.56 -16.73
C MET A 75 -32.85 -25.01 -16.55
N LEU A 76 -32.47 -25.65 -15.45
CA LEU A 76 -32.93 -27.01 -15.11
C LEU A 76 -34.44 -27.05 -14.89
N ALA A 77 -35.02 -26.08 -14.18
CA ALA A 77 -36.48 -26.00 -13.97
C ALA A 77 -37.25 -25.82 -15.30
N VAL A 78 -36.71 -25.01 -16.20
CA VAL A 78 -37.27 -24.84 -17.55
C VAL A 78 -37.21 -26.16 -18.33
N MET A 79 -36.09 -26.87 -18.29
CA MET A 79 -35.94 -28.17 -18.97
C MET A 79 -36.94 -29.21 -18.46
N ILE A 80 -37.13 -29.31 -17.14
CA ILE A 80 -38.12 -30.22 -16.53
C ILE A 80 -39.54 -29.86 -16.99
N THR A 81 -39.86 -28.57 -17.02
CA THR A 81 -41.19 -28.09 -17.44
C THR A 81 -41.47 -28.44 -18.90
N VAL A 82 -40.50 -28.20 -19.79
CA VAL A 82 -40.61 -28.55 -21.22
C VAL A 82 -40.74 -30.05 -21.42
N PHE A 83 -39.95 -30.85 -20.69
CA PHE A 83 -40.02 -32.31 -20.77
C PHE A 83 -41.39 -32.85 -20.33
N ASN A 84 -41.96 -32.30 -19.25
CA ASN A 84 -43.29 -32.68 -18.79
C ASN A 84 -44.41 -32.25 -19.74
N TYR A 85 -44.23 -31.17 -20.51
CA TYR A 85 -45.23 -30.70 -21.48
C TYR A 85 -45.24 -31.53 -22.77
N LEU A 86 -44.10 -32.16 -23.12
CA LEU A 86 -43.93 -32.98 -24.32
C LEU A 86 -44.30 -34.46 -24.12
N ARG A 87 -44.57 -34.87 -22.89
CA ARG A 87 -44.92 -36.25 -22.51
C ARG A 87 -46.41 -36.40 -22.27
#